data_AF-A0A8T5WN84-F1
#
_entry.id   AF-A0A8T5WN84-F1
#
_cell.length_a   1.000
_cell.length_b   1.000
_cell.length_c   1.000
_cell.angle_alpha   90.00
_cell.angle_beta   90.00
_cell.angle_gamma   90.00
#
_symmetry.space_group_name_H-M   'P 1'
#
loop_
_entity.id
_entity.type
_entity.pdbx_description
1 polymer ?
#
loop_
_entity_poly.entity_id
_entity_poly.type
_entity_poly.pdbx_seq_one_letter_code
_entity_poly.pdbx_strand_id
1 'polypeptide(L)'
;MIWTILFYLFLILVFLVYLKLSTFRLNGKKILHFPMRVALALIFPLIFILVALFSSLLLLFVMALLLIALLLFLILFFIGRVQIFSKKSKVSSRNTVIIQKVKK
;
A
#
# COMPACT_ATOMS: atom_id res chain seq x y z
N MET A 1 6.19 -7.18 -3.20
CA MET A 1 6.10 -7.57 -4.61
C MET A 1 6.01 -9.09 -4.79
N ILE A 2 6.79 -9.91 -4.06
CA ILE A 2 6.71 -11.38 -4.19
C ILE A 2 5.32 -11.94 -3.86
N TRP A 3 4.65 -11.39 -2.84
CA TRP A 3 3.30 -11.81 -2.40
C TRP A 3 2.23 -11.61 -3.47
N THR A 4 2.23 -10.46 -4.17
CA THR A 4 1.30 -10.19 -5.26
C THR A 4 1.52 -11.14 -6.43
N ILE A 5 2.78 -11.42 -6.79
CA ILE A 5 3.11 -12.39 -7.84
C ILE A 5 2.63 -13.79 -7.45
N LEU A 6 2.91 -14.24 -6.22
CA LEU A 6 2.45 -15.54 -5.70
C LEU A 6 0.92 -15.67 -5.74
N PHE A 7 0.21 -14.60 -5.37
CA PHE A 7 -1.25 -14.57 -5.42
C PHE A 7 -1.80 -14.70 -6.85
N TYR A 8 -1.23 -13.97 -7.81
CA TYR A 8 -1.60 -14.11 -9.22
C TYR A 8 -1.27 -15.51 -9.78
N LEU A 9 -0.12 -16.07 -9.40
CA LEU A 9 0.31 -17.40 -9.81
C LEU A 9 -0.62 -18.48 -9.24
N PHE A 10 -1.07 -18.32 -7.99
CA PHE A 10 -2.09 -19.17 -7.38
C PHE A 10 -3.43 -19.09 -8.10
N LEU A 11 -3.90 -17.88 -8.46
CA LEU A 11 -5.12 -17.70 -9.25
C LEU A 11 -5.05 -18.39 -10.63
N ILE A 12 -3.92 -18.29 -11.31
CA ILE A 12 -3.69 -18.98 -12.59
C ILE A 12 -3.69 -20.51 -12.39
N LEU A 13 -3.07 -21.00 -11.31
CA LEU A 13 -3.08 -22.42 -10.98
C LEU A 13 -4.51 -22.91 -10.73
N VAL A 14 -5.30 -22.18 -9.94
CA VAL A 14 -6.71 -22.47 -9.67
C VAL A 14 -7.51 -22.50 -10.98
N PHE A 15 -7.24 -21.57 -11.91
CA PHE A 15 -7.87 -21.55 -13.23
C PHE A 15 -7.55 -22.80 -14.07
N LEU A 16 -6.28 -23.20 -14.10
CA LEU A 16 -5.84 -24.40 -14.84
C LEU A 16 -6.45 -25.67 -14.24
N VAL A 17 -6.46 -25.78 -12.91
CA VAL A 17 -7.11 -26.88 -12.19
C VAL A 17 -8.60 -26.90 -12.52
N TYR A 18 -9.27 -25.75 -12.53
CA TYR A 18 -10.68 -25.63 -12.91
C TYR A 18 -10.95 -26.07 -14.36
N LEU A 19 -10.15 -25.60 -15.33
CA LEU A 19 -10.27 -26.01 -16.74
C LEU A 19 -10.14 -27.52 -16.89
N LYS A 20 -9.17 -28.12 -16.19
CA LYS A 20 -8.94 -29.57 -16.17
C LYS A 20 -10.09 -30.32 -15.51
N LEU A 21 -10.63 -29.83 -14.39
CA LEU A 21 -11.83 -30.40 -13.77
C LEU A 21 -13.06 -30.31 -14.67
N SER A 22 -13.19 -29.22 -15.43
CA SER A 22 -14.31 -29.05 -16.35
C SER A 22 -14.31 -30.14 -17.42
N THR A 23 -13.13 -30.59 -17.87
CA THR A 23 -13.00 -31.60 -18.92
C THR A 23 -13.22 -33.03 -18.44
N PHE A 24 -13.18 -33.28 -17.13
CA PHE A 24 -13.41 -34.61 -16.56
C PHE A 24 -14.85 -35.11 -16.82
N ARG A 25 -14.95 -36.39 -17.15
CA ARG A 25 -16.22 -37.12 -17.26
C ARG A 25 -16.26 -38.13 -16.12
N LEU A 26 -17.26 -38.03 -15.25
CA LEU A 26 -17.53 -39.03 -14.20
C LEU A 26 -18.64 -39.95 -14.73
N ASN A 27 -18.40 -41.27 -14.76
CA ASN A 27 -19.35 -42.28 -15.24
C ASN A 27 -19.97 -41.96 -16.62
N GLY A 28 -19.14 -41.53 -17.59
CA GLY A 28 -19.58 -41.25 -18.96
C GLY A 28 -20.41 -39.97 -19.14
N LYS A 29 -20.88 -39.34 -18.05
CA LYS A 29 -21.59 -38.05 -18.08
C LYS A 29 -20.60 -36.90 -17.88
N LYS A 30 -20.78 -35.83 -18.66
CA LYS A 30 -20.03 -34.59 -18.48
C LYS A 30 -20.47 -33.95 -17.15
N ILE A 31 -19.52 -33.68 -16.26
CA ILE A 31 -19.79 -33.09 -14.92
C ILE A 31 -20.42 -31.69 -15.04
N LEU A 32 -19.97 -30.93 -16.05
CA LEU A 32 -20.50 -29.61 -16.37
C LEU A 32 -21.10 -29.60 -17.78
N HIS A 33 -22.33 -29.11 -17.90
CA HIS A 33 -22.99 -28.79 -19.17
C HIS A 33 -22.18 -27.74 -19.93
N PHE A 34 -22.10 -27.89 -21.26
CA PHE A 34 -21.33 -27.01 -22.15
C PHE A 34 -21.57 -25.50 -21.92
N PRO A 35 -22.82 -24.98 -21.84
CA PRO A 35 -23.05 -23.55 -21.59
C PRO A 35 -22.49 -23.07 -20.24
N MET A 36 -22.52 -23.93 -19.22
CA MET A 36 -22.01 -23.60 -17.88
C MET A 36 -20.47 -23.48 -17.87
N ARG A 37 -19.75 -24.29 -18.67
CA ARG A 37 -18.29 -24.16 -18.82
C ARG A 37 -17.91 -22.86 -19.51
N VAL A 38 -18.64 -22.49 -20.57
CA VAL A 38 -18.36 -21.25 -21.32
C VAL A 38 -18.64 -20.02 -20.44
N ALA A 39 -19.76 -20.02 -19.71
CA ALA A 39 -20.07 -18.95 -18.77
C ALA A 39 -18.98 -18.80 -17.71
N LEU A 40 -18.56 -19.90 -17.06
CA LEU A 40 -17.50 -19.86 -16.04
C LEU A 40 -16.13 -19.48 -16.60
N ALA A 41 -15.79 -19.93 -17.82
CA ALA A 41 -14.56 -19.55 -18.51
C ALA A 41 -14.52 -18.06 -18.88
N LEU A 42 -15.67 -17.40 -19.07
CA LEU A 42 -15.76 -15.95 -19.29
C LEU A 42 -15.77 -15.16 -17.98
N ILE A 43 -16.42 -15.67 -16.94
CA ILE A 43 -16.51 -15.02 -15.62
C ILE A 43 -15.13 -15.00 -14.93
N PHE A 44 -14.34 -16.05 -15.06
CA PHE A 44 -13.05 -16.14 -14.38
C PHE A 44 -12.04 -15.04 -14.77
N PRO A 45 -11.77 -14.76 -16.06
CA PRO A 45 -10.89 -13.66 -16.44
C PRO A 45 -11.49 -12.30 -16.05
N LEU A 46 -12.83 -12.15 -16.03
CA LEU A 46 -13.47 -10.93 -15.53
C LEU A 46 -13.19 -10.72 -14.03
N ILE A 47 -13.32 -11.76 -13.20
CA ILE A 47 -12.98 -11.72 -11.78
C ILE A 47 -11.49 -11.39 -11.61
N PHE A 48 -10.62 -12.00 -12.40
CA PHE A 48 -9.18 -11.76 -12.35
C PHE A 48 -8.84 -10.29 -12.63
N ILE A 49 -9.43 -9.71 -13.68
CA ILE A 49 -9.27 -8.29 -14.02
C ILE A 49 -9.80 -7.42 -12.88
N LEU A 50 -10.97 -7.76 -12.33
CA LEU A 50 -11.58 -7.00 -11.25
C LEU A 50 -10.69 -6.98 -10.00
N VAL A 51 -10.16 -8.14 -9.60
CA VAL A 51 -9.25 -8.27 -8.46
C VAL A 51 -7.95 -7.50 -8.68
N ALA A 52 -7.41 -7.53 -9.90
CA ALA A 52 -6.22 -6.77 -10.26
C ALA A 52 -6.45 -5.26 -10.17
N LEU A 53 -7.60 -4.77 -10.67
CA LEU A 53 -8.00 -3.36 -10.59
C LEU A 53 -8.15 -2.91 -9.14
N PHE A 54 -8.87 -3.67 -8.31
CA PHE A 54 -9.03 -3.36 -6.89
C PHE A 54 -7.69 -3.34 -6.14
N SER A 55 -6.80 -4.31 -6.43
CA SER A 55 -5.47 -4.35 -5.83
C SER A 55 -4.62 -3.14 -6.22
N SER A 56 -4.69 -2.72 -7.48
CA SER A 56 -3.98 -1.52 -7.97
C SER A 56 -4.51 -0.25 -7.32
N LEU A 57 -5.83 -0.11 -7.19
CA LEU A 57 -6.47 1.03 -6.52
C LEU A 57 -6.06 1.12 -5.05
N LEU A 58 -6.06 -0.02 -4.35
CA LEU A 58 -5.67 -0.07 -2.94
C LEU A 58 -4.18 0.29 -2.78
N LEU A 59 -3.30 -0.21 -3.65
CA LEU A 59 -1.89 0.16 -3.64
C LEU A 59 -1.70 1.68 -3.84
N LEU A 60 -2.42 2.26 -4.80
CA LEU A 60 -2.36 3.69 -5.11
C LEU A 60 -2.85 4.54 -3.93
N PHE A 61 -3.92 4.09 -3.25
CA PHE A 61 -4.42 4.71 -2.04
C PHE A 61 -3.40 4.67 -0.88
N VAL A 62 -2.77 3.52 -0.65
CA VAL A 62 -1.72 3.39 0.38
C VAL A 62 -0.54 4.31 0.08
N MET A 63 -0.09 4.38 -1.18
CA MET A 63 0.99 5.28 -1.60
C MET A 63 0.62 6.75 -1.40
N ALA A 64 -0.62 7.14 -1.71
CA ALA A 64 -1.11 8.50 -1.47
C ALA A 64 -1.13 8.85 0.02
N LEU A 65 -1.61 7.95 0.88
CA LEU A 65 -1.58 8.14 2.34
C LEU A 65 -0.14 8.31 2.86
N LEU A 66 0.79 7.50 2.35
CA LEU A 66 2.19 7.55 2.72
C LEU A 66 2.83 8.89 2.31
N LEU A 67 2.48 9.40 1.12
CA LEU A 67 2.89 10.72 0.66
C LEU A 67 2.34 11.84 1.56
N ILE A 68 1.06 11.78 1.93
CA ILE A 68 0.44 12.75 2.85
C ILE A 68 1.14 12.72 4.21
N ALA A 69 1.40 11.53 4.75
CA ALA A 69 2.11 11.37 6.01
C ALA A 69 3.53 11.95 5.96
N LEU A 70 4.25 11.73 4.85
CA LEU A 70 5.57 12.31 4.62
C LEU A 70 5.51 13.85 4.57
N LEU A 71 4.50 14.39 3.90
CA LEU A 71 4.29 15.83 3.81
C LEU A 71 4.05 16.44 5.20
N LEU A 72 3.18 15.82 6.01
CA LEU A 72 2.92 16.23 7.39
C LEU A 72 4.19 16.16 8.24
N PHE A 73 4.97 15.07 8.11
CA PHE A 73 6.25 14.93 8.80
C PHE A 73 7.23 16.05 8.43
N LEU A 74 7.32 16.39 7.15
CA LEU A 74 8.20 17.44 6.65
C LEU A 74 7.78 18.82 7.20
N ILE A 75 6.49 19.12 7.23
CA ILE A 75 5.94 20.33 7.84
C ILE A 75 6.27 20.40 9.33
N LEU A 76 6.02 19.32 10.08
CA LEU A 76 6.38 19.21 11.50
C LEU A 76 7.87 19.41 11.73
N PHE A 77 8.71 18.86 10.85
CA PHE A 77 10.16 19.02 10.91
C PHE A 77 10.58 20.47 10.70
N PHE A 78 10.00 21.19 9.73
CA PHE A 78 10.26 22.61 9.53
C PHE A 78 9.84 23.45 10.75
N ILE A 79 8.67 23.19 11.33
CA ILE A 79 8.20 23.87 12.54
C ILE A 79 9.14 23.61 13.72
N GLY A 80 9.53 22.35 13.93
CA GLY A 80 10.49 21.96 14.97
C GLY A 80 11.85 22.66 14.79
N ARG A 81 12.34 22.76 13.55
CA ARG A 81 13.57 23.51 13.24
C ARG A 81 13.44 25.00 13.56
N VAL A 82 12.33 25.64 13.20
CA VAL A 82 12.09 27.07 13.49
C VAL A 82 12.06 27.33 14.99
N GLN A 83 11.48 26.43 15.80
CA GLN A 83 11.52 26.54 17.27
C GLN A 83 12.95 26.48 17.84
N ILE A 84 13.82 25.63 17.29
CA ILE A 84 15.21 25.49 17.75
C ILE A 84 16.03 26.76 17.43
N PHE A 85 15.84 27.36 16.25
CA PHE A 85 16.49 28.63 15.91
C PHE A 85 15.97 29.81 16.74
N SER A 86 14.67 29.85 17.03
CA SER A 86 14.06 30.90 17.87
C SER A 86 14.48 30.81 19.35
N LYS A 87 14.65 29.59 19.90
CA LYS A 87 15.16 29.41 21.28
C LYS A 87 16.60 29.90 21.45
N LYS A 88 17.44 29.84 20.40
CA LYS A 88 18.81 30.36 20.46
C LYS A 88 18.89 31.88 20.63
N SER A 89 17.93 32.66 20.11
CA SER A 89 17.98 34.12 20.24
C SER A 89 17.57 34.63 21.63
N LYS A 90 16.69 33.92 22.35
CA LYS A 90 16.26 34.32 23.71
C LYS A 90 17.28 34.05 24.82
N VAL A 91 18.28 33.21 24.60
CA VAL A 91 19.35 32.96 25.60
C VAL A 91 20.49 33.98 25.50
N SER A 92 20.64 34.67 24.37
CA SER A 92 21.68 35.70 24.20
C SER A 92 21.37 37.04 24.89
N SER A 93 20.15 37.25 25.41
CA SER A 93 19.73 38.52 26.02
C SER A 93 19.67 38.50 27.56
N ARG A 94 19.95 37.37 28.22
CA ARG A 94 19.96 37.28 29.71
C ARG A 94 21.32 36.95 30.34
N ASN A 95 22.38 36.82 29.55
CA ASN A 95 23.72 36.50 30.08
C ASN A 95 24.69 37.69 30.14
N THR A 96 24.27 38.91 29.80
CA THR A 96 25.12 40.11 29.85
C THR A 96 24.97 40.96 31.12
N VAL A 97 24.11 40.59 32.08
CA VAL A 97 23.83 41.42 33.27
C VAL A 97 24.60 41.01 34.54
N ILE A 98 25.33 39.88 34.54
CA ILE A 98 25.96 39.36 35.78
C ILE A 98 27.48 39.63 35.87
N ILE A 99 28.15 40.01 34.78
CA ILE A 99 29.61 40.27 34.79
C ILE A 99 29.89 41.78 34.90
N GLN A 100 29.32 42.45 35.90
CA GLN A 100 29.76 43.81 36.26
C GLN A 100 29.59 44.06 37.76
N LYS A 101 30.06 43.11 38.57
CA LYS A 101 30.39 43.41 39.96
C LYS A 101 31.54 42.52 40.38
N VAL A 102 32.69 43.17 40.57
CA VAL A 102 33.80 42.87 41.48
C VAL A 102 35.12 43.18 40.75
N LYS A 103 35.66 44.38 41.00
CA LYS A 103 36.91 44.54 41.74
C LYS A 103 37.07 45.98 42.22
N LYS A 104 37.20 46.09 43.55
CA LYS A 104 37.86 47.19 44.26
C LYS A 104 39.34 47.20 43.88
#